data_AF-K9TS35-F1
#
_entry.id   AF-K9TS35-F1
#
_cell.length_a   1.000
_cell.length_b   1.000
_cell.length_c   1.000
_cell.angle_alpha   90.00
_cell.angle_beta   90.00
_cell.angle_gamma   90.00
#
_symmetry.space_group_name_H-M   'P 1'
#
loop_
_entity.id
_entity.type
_entity.pdbx_description
1 polymer ?
#
loop_
_entity_poly.entity_id
_entity_poly.type
_entity_poly.pdbx_seq_one_letter_code
_entity_poly.pdbx_strand_id
1 'polypeptide(L)'
;MSSPIINTNIRLPAHLLEAMDQAVQQGKAKSRDEFIMQAIRRELEALKRAEIDAELAEMVQDPDYQLKRDSILFPNPSPNLSPAETHRED
;
A
#
# COMPACT_ATOMS: atom_id res chain seq x y z
N MET A 1 -18.64 7.83 14.22
CA MET A 1 -19.08 6.88 15.26
C MET A 1 -17.83 6.41 15.99
N SER A 2 -17.67 6.72 17.29
CA SER A 2 -16.53 6.20 18.06
C SER A 2 -16.73 4.71 18.31
N SER A 3 -15.73 3.89 17.99
CA SER A 3 -15.76 2.47 18.32
C SER A 3 -15.60 2.27 19.84
N PRO A 4 -16.34 1.32 20.45
CA PRO A 4 -16.22 1.06 21.88
C PRO A 4 -14.84 0.49 22.23
N ILE A 5 -14.28 0.91 23.37
CA ILE A 5 -13.04 0.33 23.91
C ILE A 5 -13.41 -0.93 24.72
N ILE A 6 -12.78 -2.05 24.37
CA ILE A 6 -12.97 -3.35 25.04
C ILE A 6 -11.71 -3.69 25.83
N ASN A 7 -11.87 -3.87 27.14
CA ASN A 7 -10.77 -4.32 28.00
C ASN A 7 -10.46 -5.78 27.71
N THR A 8 -9.23 -6.04 27.27
CA THR A 8 -8.76 -7.38 26.90
C THR A 8 -7.54 -7.71 27.75
N ASN A 9 -7.48 -8.93 28.29
CA ASN A 9 -6.28 -9.42 29.00
C ASN A 9 -5.31 -10.04 27.99
N ILE A 10 -4.09 -9.51 27.94
CA ILE A 10 -3.02 -10.01 27.07
C ILE A 10 -1.82 -10.44 27.92
N ARG A 11 -1.21 -11.56 27.55
CA ARG A 11 0.04 -12.03 28.16
C ARG A 11 1.22 -11.43 27.41
N LEU A 12 2.06 -10.68 28.11
CA LEU A 12 3.25 -10.07 27.55
C LEU A 12 4.49 -10.57 28.31
N PRO A 13 5.59 -10.88 27.61
CA PRO A 13 6.89 -11.04 28.25
C PRO A 13 7.25 -9.83 29.09
N ALA A 14 7.86 -10.05 30.27
CA ALA A 14 8.21 -8.98 31.21
C ALA A 14 9.08 -7.88 30.56
N HIS A 15 10.06 -8.28 29.76
CA HIS A 15 10.95 -7.33 29.06
C HIS A 15 10.20 -6.40 28.09
N LEU A 16 9.08 -6.84 27.49
CA LEU A 16 8.27 -5.97 26.62
C LEU A 16 7.46 -4.98 27.43
N LEU A 17 6.97 -5.38 28.60
CA LEU A 17 6.30 -4.47 29.53
C LEU A 17 7.26 -3.38 30.01
N GLU A 18 8.48 -3.75 30.39
CA GLU A 18 9.53 -2.82 30.79
C GLU A 18 9.92 -1.85 29.66
N ALA A 19 10.12 -2.36 28.44
CA ALA A 19 10.43 -1.52 27.28
C ALA A 19 9.30 -0.53 26.95
N MET A 20 8.05 -0.97 27.09
CA MET A 20 6.88 -0.11 26.92
C MET A 20 6.81 0.98 28.00
N ASP A 21 7.11 0.65 29.25
CA ASP A 21 7.17 1.62 30.35
C ASP A 21 8.22 2.70 30.09
N GLN A 22 9.40 2.29 29.63
CA GLN A 22 10.44 3.23 29.24
C GLN A 22 9.99 4.12 28.09
N ALA A 23 9.26 3.59 27.10
CA ALA A 23 8.73 4.40 26.00
C ALA A 23 7.72 5.45 26.47
N VAL A 24 6.84 5.10 27.42
CA VAL A 24 5.88 6.04 28.03
C VAL A 24 6.62 7.10 28.86
N GLN A 25 7.60 6.71 29.68
CA GLN A 25 8.42 7.64 30.46
C GLN A 25 9.21 8.62 29.57
N GLN A 26 9.65 8.17 28.40
CA GLN A 26 10.32 9.00 27.40
C GLN A 26 9.35 9.91 26.61
N GLY A 27 8.04 9.85 26.88
CA GLY A 27 7.03 10.66 26.21
C GLY A 27 6.70 10.19 24.78
N LYS A 28 7.11 8.98 24.39
CA LYS A 28 6.79 8.42 23.06
C LYS A 28 5.31 8.02 22.94
N ALA A 29 4.64 7.80 24.09
CA ALA A 29 3.21 7.58 24.21
C ALA A 29 2.73 8.11 25.57
N LYS A 30 1.45 8.49 25.68
CA LYS A 30 0.85 9.00 26.93
C LYS A 30 0.45 7.88 27.89
N SER A 31 0.24 6.66 27.37
CA SER A 31 -0.06 5.48 28.16
C SER A 31 0.38 4.19 27.46
N ARG A 32 0.43 3.10 28.22
CA ARG A 32 0.67 1.74 27.70
C ARG A 32 -0.39 1.36 26.65
N ASP A 33 -1.66 1.67 26.92
CA ASP A 33 -2.75 1.37 26.00
C ASP A 33 -2.61 2.13 24.69
N GLU A 34 -2.21 3.41 24.74
CA GLU A 34 -1.94 4.19 23.52
C GLU A 34 -0.79 3.59 22.73
N PHE A 35 0.29 3.20 23.43
CA PHE A 35 1.44 2.54 22.80
C PHE A 35 1.03 1.23 22.10
N ILE A 36 0.26 0.38 22.77
CA ILE A 36 -0.24 -0.89 22.22
C ILE A 36 -1.17 -0.64 21.05
N MET A 37 -2.12 0.29 21.16
CA MET A 37 -3.03 0.63 20.07
C MET A 37 -2.27 1.12 18.84
N GLN A 38 -1.24 1.94 19.02
CA GLN A 38 -0.42 2.42 17.91
C GLN A 38 0.38 1.28 17.26
N ALA A 39 0.96 0.38 18.06
CA ALA A 39 1.68 -0.78 17.55
C ALA A 39 0.77 -1.73 16.75
N ILE A 40 -0.41 -2.06 17.29
CA ILE A 40 -1.40 -2.92 16.61
C ILE A 40 -1.86 -2.29 15.30
N ARG A 41 -2.15 -0.98 15.27
CA ARG A 41 -2.55 -0.30 14.03
C ARG A 41 -1.47 -0.38 12.95
N ARG A 42 -0.22 -0.11 13.31
CA ARG A 42 0.91 -0.18 12.38
C ARG A 42 1.06 -1.59 11.81
N GLU A 43 0.94 -2.61 12.66
CA GLU A 43 1.05 -4.00 12.24
C GLU A 43 -0.09 -4.39 11.29
N LEU A 44 -1.33 -4.04 11.62
CA LEU A 44 -2.49 -4.32 10.76
C LEU A 44 -2.40 -3.60 9.40
N GLU A 45 -1.89 -2.37 9.38
CA GLU A 45 -1.64 -1.64 8.13
C GLU A 45 -0.54 -2.31 7.30
N ALA A 46 0.53 -2.80 7.93
CA ALA A 46 1.61 -3.52 7.25
C ALA A 46 1.10 -4.84 6.64
N LEU A 47 0.33 -5.61 7.39
CA LEU A 47 -0.29 -6.85 6.91
C LEU A 47 -1.22 -6.60 5.72
N LYS A 48 -2.07 -5.56 5.81
CA LYS A 48 -2.97 -5.20 4.71
C LYS A 48 -2.22 -4.77 3.45
N ARG A 49 -1.11 -4.04 3.60
CA ARG A 49 -0.26 -3.68 2.46
C ARG A 49 0.38 -4.90 1.83
N ALA A 50 0.90 -5.82 2.64
CA ALA A 50 1.51 -7.06 2.16
C ALA A 50 0.50 -7.95 1.40
N GLU A 51 -0.75 -8.00 1.86
CA GLU A 51 -1.84 -8.70 1.16
C GLU A 51 -2.10 -8.09 -0.22
N ILE A 52 -2.24 -6.76 -0.30
CA ILE A 52 -2.44 -6.05 -1.57
C ILE A 52 -1.25 -6.26 -2.52
N ASP A 53 -0.03 -6.16 -2.00
CA ASP A 53 1.18 -6.33 -2.80
C ASP A 53 1.30 -7.76 -3.34
N ALA A 54 0.87 -8.77 -2.57
CA ALA A 54 0.83 -10.16 -3.02
C ALA A 54 -0.22 -10.38 -4.12
N GLU A 55 -1.44 -9.88 -3.94
CA GLU A 55 -2.50 -9.95 -4.96
C GLU A 55 -2.10 -9.22 -6.26
N LEU A 56 -1.46 -8.06 -6.14
CA LEU A 56 -0.97 -7.31 -7.30
C LEU A 56 0.19 -8.02 -7.99
N ALA A 57 1.08 -8.70 -7.25
CA ALA A 57 2.17 -9.47 -7.84
C ALA A 57 1.66 -10.63 -8.71
N GLU A 58 0.54 -11.26 -8.32
CA GLU A 58 -0.12 -12.29 -9.13
C GLU A 58 -0.70 -11.70 -10.42
N MET A 59 -1.31 -10.50 -10.35
CA MET A 59 -1.84 -9.81 -11.54
C MET A 59 -0.74 -9.32 -12.50
N VAL A 60 0.44 -8.96 -12.00
CA VAL A 60 1.58 -8.53 -12.86
C VAL A 60 2.06 -9.68 -13.76
N GLN A 61 1.82 -10.94 -13.39
CA GLN A 61 2.16 -12.11 -14.20
C GLN A 61 1.05 -12.48 -15.22
N ASP A 62 -0.09 -11.78 -15.22
CA ASP A 62 -1.17 -12.01 -16.16
C ASP A 62 -0.86 -11.35 -17.53
N PRO A 63 -0.72 -12.13 -18.62
CA PRO A 63 -0.43 -11.60 -19.95
C PRO A 63 -1.51 -10.65 -20.48
N ASP A 64 -2.77 -10.88 -20.15
CA ASP A 64 -3.90 -10.05 -20.60
C ASP A 64 -3.91 -8.70 -19.86
N TYR A 65 -3.49 -8.70 -18.59
CA TYR A 65 -3.31 -7.47 -17.82
C TYR A 65 -2.14 -6.62 -18.35
N GLN A 66 -1.03 -7.25 -18.76
CA GLN A 66 0.11 -6.56 -19.37
C GLN A 66 -0.25 -5.92 -20.71
N LEU A 67 -0.93 -6.65 -21.61
CA LEU A 67 -1.41 -6.14 -22.90
C LEU A 67 -2.33 -4.93 -22.73
N LYS A 68 -3.26 -5.00 -21.77
CA LYS A 68 -4.18 -3.91 -21.47
C LYS A 68 -3.47 -2.70 -20.86
N ARG A 69 -2.55 -2.90 -19.91
CA ARG A 69 -1.74 -1.84 -19.30
C ARG A 69 -0.93 -1.09 -20.35
N ASP A 70 -0.27 -1.82 -21.24
CA ASP A 70 0.59 -1.23 -22.27
C ASP A 70 -0.23 -0.43 -23.30
N SER A 71 -1.45 -0.86 -23.62
CA SER A 71 -2.36 -0.09 -24.48
C SER A 71 -2.88 1.22 -23.84
N ILE A 72 -2.97 1.28 -22.51
CA ILE A 72 -3.41 2.46 -21.77
C ILE A 72 -2.24 3.45 -21.56
N LEU A 73 -1.05 2.93 -21.27
CA LEU A 73 0.13 3.75 -20.95
C LEU A 73 0.82 4.30 -22.20
N PHE A 74 0.78 3.56 -23.30
CA PHE A 74 1.28 3.98 -24.61
C PHE A 74 0.12 3.97 -25.61
N PRO A 75 -0.74 5.00 -25.60
CA PRO A 75 -1.72 5.15 -26.66
C PRO A 75 -0.94 5.29 -27.97
N ASN A 76 -1.14 4.32 -28.86
CA ASN A 76 -0.51 4.26 -30.18
C ASN A 76 -0.56 5.67 -30.81
N PRO A 77 0.57 6.30 -31.18
CA PRO A 77 0.51 7.60 -31.80
C PRO A 77 -0.28 7.42 -33.10
N SER A 78 -1.39 8.14 -33.23
CA SER A 78 -2.22 8.18 -34.42
C SER A 78 -1.33 8.19 -35.66
N PRO A 79 -1.64 7.40 -36.72
CA PRO A 79 -0.85 7.44 -37.93
C PRO A 79 -0.97 8.85 -38.48
N ASN A 80 0.17 9.55 -38.47
CA ASN A 80 0.23 10.95 -38.83
C ASN A 80 -0.22 11.12 -40.29
N LEU A 81 -0.93 12.23 -40.52
CA LEU A 81 -1.48 12.65 -41.80
C LEU A 81 -0.44 12.55 -42.95
N SER A 82 -0.89 11.95 -44.05
CA SER A 82 -0.46 12.05 -45.45
C SER A 82 0.83 12.83 -45.77
N PRO A 83 1.85 12.20 -46.37
CA PRO A 83 2.89 12.93 -47.10
C PRO A 83 2.58 12.95 -48.60
N ALA A 84 2.20 14.14 -49.08
CA ALA A 84 2.56 14.70 -50.38
C ALA A 84 2.67 13.74 -51.58
N GLU A 85 1.56 13.50 -52.29
CA GLU A 85 1.63 13.15 -53.71
C GLU A 85 1.85 14.43 -54.51
N THR A 86 3.13 14.73 -54.73
CA THR A 86 3.57 15.67 -55.75
C THR A 86 3.39 14.96 -57.10
N HIS A 87 2.25 15.13 -57.77
CA HIS A 87 2.11 14.77 -59.18
C HIS A 87 2.29 16.04 -60.02
N ARG A 88 3.52 16.19 -60.53
CA ARG A 88 3.79 16.87 -61.80
C ARG A 88 3.72 15.81 -62.91
N GLU A 89 3.60 16.31 -64.15
CA GLU A 89 3.59 15.63 -65.47
C GLU A 89 2.17 15.25 -65.92
N ASP A 90 1.61 15.73 -67.04
CA ASP A 90 2.00 16.65 -68.13
C ASP A 90 0.71 17.27 -68.72
#